data_AF-A0A3D5J7S7-F1
#
_entry.id   AF-A0A3D5J7S7-F1
#
_cell.length_a   1.000
_cell.length_b   1.000
_cell.length_c   1.000
_cell.angle_alpha   90.00
_cell.angle_beta   90.00
_cell.angle_gamma   90.00
#
_symmetry.space_group_name_H-M   'P 1'
#
loop_
_entity.id
_entity.type
_entity.pdbx_description
1 polymer ?
#
loop_
_entity_poly.entity_id
_entity_poly.type
_entity_poly.pdbx_seq_one_letter_code
_entity_poly.pdbx_strand_id
1 'polypeptide(L)'
;MAGLEVLKTLAEEDIRLPYGIGLVAWTNEEEARYCPAMGSAVFVDKQDPQSALDCVGLDGKVFGEELKKIGYFGKHGELNILAYLETHIERGPILENEKIPIGVVSGAQGQIAMDVEIFGEAGHSGTVPMRLRKDALVCAIDVINSCRSLVVEEGKGVFTVGA
;
A
#
# COMPACT_ATOMS: atom_id res chain seq x y z
N MET A 1 5.08 -15.85 7.88
CA MET A 1 5.24 -17.30 8.15
C MET A 1 6.50 -17.87 7.52
N ALA A 2 6.81 -17.61 6.24
CA ALA A 2 8.01 -18.14 5.58
C ALA A 2 9.34 -17.87 6.33
N GLY A 3 9.56 -16.64 6.81
CA GLY A 3 10.79 -16.32 7.54
C GLY A 3 10.98 -17.11 8.84
N LEU A 4 9.89 -17.46 9.55
CA LEU A 4 9.97 -18.33 10.73
C LEU A 4 10.40 -19.75 10.34
N GLU A 5 9.91 -20.26 9.22
CA GLU A 5 10.28 -21.57 8.71
C GLU A 5 11.77 -21.61 8.35
N VAL A 6 12.28 -20.56 7.70
CA VAL A 6 13.73 -20.42 7.44
C VAL A 6 14.55 -20.52 8.73
N LEU A 7 14.15 -19.79 9.79
CA LEU A 7 14.84 -19.85 11.07
C LEU A 7 14.81 -21.24 11.71
N LYS A 8 13.68 -21.94 11.62
CA LYS A 8 13.53 -23.32 12.12
C LYS A 8 14.43 -24.29 11.37
N THR A 9 14.38 -24.28 10.04
CA THR A 9 15.22 -25.17 9.23
C THR A 9 16.71 -24.93 9.47
N LEU A 10 17.16 -23.67 9.57
CA LEU A 10 18.55 -23.38 9.90
C LEU A 10 18.96 -23.94 11.26
N ALA A 11 18.05 -23.91 12.25
CA ALA A 11 18.30 -24.45 13.58
C ALA A 11 18.31 -25.99 13.61
N GLU A 12 17.35 -26.62 12.93
CA GLU A 12 17.19 -28.08 12.87
C GLU A 12 18.34 -28.75 12.11
N GLU A 13 18.81 -28.13 11.03
CA GLU A 13 19.92 -28.62 10.20
C GLU A 13 21.31 -28.13 10.69
N ASP A 14 21.38 -27.43 11.83
CA ASP A 14 22.60 -26.84 12.40
C ASP A 14 23.41 -25.98 11.40
N ILE A 15 22.72 -25.26 10.51
CA ILE A 15 23.35 -24.40 9.51
C ILE A 15 23.76 -23.07 10.17
N ARG A 16 25.05 -22.75 10.13
CA ARG A 16 25.61 -21.51 10.65
C ARG A 16 25.93 -20.53 9.52
N LEU A 17 25.39 -19.33 9.63
CA LEU A 17 25.64 -18.24 8.68
C LEU A 17 26.73 -17.30 9.22
N PRO A 18 27.51 -16.64 8.35
CA PRO A 18 28.51 -15.66 8.77
C PRO A 18 27.90 -14.31 9.21
N TYR A 19 26.57 -14.21 9.28
CA TYR A 19 25.80 -13.06 9.71
C TYR A 19 24.55 -13.50 10.48
N GLY A 20 24.00 -12.58 11.29
CA GLY A 20 22.73 -12.81 11.98
C GLY A 20 21.55 -12.72 11.00
N ILE A 21 20.54 -13.57 11.22
CA ILE A 21 19.26 -13.49 10.52
C ILE A 21 18.17 -13.15 11.53
N GLY A 22 17.34 -12.16 11.19
CA GLY A 22 16.22 -11.70 12.01
C GLY A 22 14.90 -11.91 11.29
N LEU A 23 13.84 -12.15 12.06
CA LEU A 23 12.46 -12.12 11.58
C LEU A 23 11.80 -10.85 12.10
N VAL A 24 11.11 -10.13 11.22
CA VAL A 24 10.34 -8.95 11.57
C VAL A 24 8.89 -9.12 11.11
N ALA A 25 7.97 -8.60 11.93
CA ALA A 25 6.56 -8.42 11.58
C ALA A 25 6.23 -6.94 11.79
N TRP A 26 6.11 -6.20 10.69
CA TRP A 26 5.87 -4.77 10.74
C TRP A 26 4.47 -4.48 11.27
N THR A 27 4.37 -3.50 12.16
CA THR A 27 3.08 -3.11 12.74
C THR A 27 2.32 -2.21 11.77
N ASN A 28 1.04 -2.51 11.55
CA ASN A 28 0.10 -1.69 10.78
C ASN A 28 0.59 -1.41 9.33
N GLU A 29 0.83 -2.46 8.55
CA GLU A 29 1.17 -2.34 7.11
C GLU A 29 -0.09 -2.11 6.25
N GLU A 30 -1.20 -2.80 6.53
CA GLU A 30 -2.44 -2.77 5.75
C GLU A 30 -3.29 -1.49 5.91
N GLU A 31 -2.91 -0.57 6.79
CA GLU A 31 -3.63 0.70 7.06
C GLU A 31 -5.10 0.57 7.51
N ALA A 32 -5.55 -0.64 7.85
CA ALA A 32 -6.97 -0.93 8.07
C ALA A 32 -7.60 -0.27 9.31
N ARG A 33 -6.80 0.01 10.34
CA ARG A 33 -7.27 0.64 11.59
C ARG A 33 -6.69 2.03 11.81
N TYR A 34 -5.43 2.21 11.43
CA TYR A 34 -4.67 3.45 11.53
C TYR A 34 -4.06 3.75 10.17
N CYS A 35 -4.07 5.00 9.73
CA CYS A 35 -3.52 5.44 8.45
C CYS A 35 -2.53 6.59 8.70
N PRO A 36 -1.37 6.63 8.00
CA PRO A 36 -0.89 5.68 6.98
C PRO A 36 -0.26 4.42 7.58
N ALA A 37 0.36 3.56 6.75
CA ALA A 37 1.20 2.45 7.20
C ALA A 37 2.38 2.96 8.04
N MET A 38 2.68 2.30 9.17
CA MET A 38 3.53 2.91 10.19
C MET A 38 4.82 2.15 10.51
N GLY A 39 4.77 0.85 10.80
CA GLY A 39 5.88 0.16 11.47
C GLY A 39 7.21 0.23 10.74
N SER A 40 7.20 -0.04 9.43
CA SER A 40 8.40 0.07 8.58
C SER A 40 8.78 1.53 8.32
N ALA A 41 7.81 2.44 8.15
CA ALA A 41 8.06 3.85 7.91
C ALA A 41 8.76 4.53 9.09
N VAL A 42 8.35 4.22 10.31
CA VAL A 42 9.04 4.66 11.54
C VAL A 42 10.44 4.05 11.62
N PHE A 43 10.60 2.78 11.28
CA PHE A 43 11.91 2.11 11.32
C PHE A 43 12.96 2.72 10.38
N VAL A 44 12.55 3.24 9.22
CA VAL A 44 13.44 3.87 8.24
C VAL A 44 13.43 5.41 8.30
N ASP A 45 12.97 5.99 9.43
CA ASP A 45 12.89 7.44 9.66
C ASP A 45 12.08 8.22 8.61
N LYS A 46 11.11 7.56 7.95
CA LYS A 46 10.15 8.19 7.03
C LYS A 46 8.92 8.74 7.73
N GLN A 47 8.66 8.30 8.95
CA GLN A 47 7.61 8.82 9.81
C GLN A 47 8.17 9.09 11.21
N ASP A 48 7.81 10.22 11.78
CA ASP A 48 8.15 10.55 13.16
C ASP A 48 7.47 9.55 14.14
N PRO A 49 8.22 8.92 15.06
CA PRO A 49 7.67 7.95 15.99
C PRO A 49 6.55 8.51 16.86
N GLN A 50 6.65 9.77 17.30
CA GLN A 50 5.65 10.37 18.18
C GLN A 50 4.33 10.56 17.41
N SER A 51 4.41 11.00 16.17
CA SER A 51 3.26 11.13 15.26
C SER A 51 2.55 9.78 15.02
N ALA A 52 3.31 8.68 14.90
CA ALA A 52 2.73 7.34 14.82
C ALA A 52 2.03 6.92 16.13
N LEU A 53 2.65 7.21 17.29
CA LEU A 53 2.09 6.90 18.60
C LEU A 53 0.81 7.68 18.92
N ASP A 54 0.70 8.92 18.44
CA ASP A 54 -0.46 9.78 18.63
C ASP A 54 -1.56 9.55 17.57
N CYS A 55 -1.33 8.66 16.61
CA CYS A 55 -2.30 8.34 15.57
C CYS A 55 -3.61 7.82 16.18
N VAL A 56 -4.72 8.45 15.80
CA VAL A 56 -6.07 8.06 16.21
C VAL A 56 -6.65 7.17 15.11
N GLY A 57 -7.01 5.95 15.48
CA GLY A 57 -7.61 4.99 14.56
C GLY A 57 -9.06 5.33 14.21
N LEU A 58 -9.60 4.62 13.22
CA LEU A 58 -11.00 4.77 12.78
C LEU A 58 -12.03 4.49 13.89
N ASP A 59 -11.62 3.76 14.93
CA ASP A 59 -12.42 3.48 16.12
C ASP A 59 -12.21 4.50 17.27
N GLY A 60 -11.51 5.60 16.99
CA GLY A 60 -11.24 6.68 17.94
C GLY A 60 -10.17 6.36 18.99
N LYS A 61 -9.51 5.19 18.92
CA LYS A 61 -8.47 4.80 19.88
C LYS A 61 -7.09 5.29 19.44
N VAL A 62 -6.24 5.61 20.42
CA VAL A 62 -4.86 6.08 20.17
C VAL A 62 -3.92 4.88 20.05
N PHE A 63 -3.10 4.88 18.99
CA PHE A 63 -2.21 3.77 18.66
C PHE A 63 -1.23 3.42 19.80
N GLY A 64 -0.59 4.42 20.38
CA GLY A 64 0.38 4.22 21.47
C GLY A 64 -0.24 3.64 22.75
N GLU A 65 -1.50 3.97 23.04
CA GLU A 65 -2.24 3.37 24.18
C GLU A 65 -2.54 1.89 23.93
N GLU A 66 -2.95 1.57 22.70
CA GLU A 66 -3.24 0.19 22.31
C GLU A 66 -1.98 -0.67 22.26
N LEU A 67 -0.83 -0.13 21.80
CA LEU A 67 0.47 -0.80 21.88
C LEU A 67 0.86 -1.13 23.33
N LYS A 68 0.68 -0.18 24.27
CA LYS A 68 0.94 -0.41 25.69
C LYS A 68 0.02 -1.48 26.26
N LYS A 69 -1.27 -1.43 25.90
CA LYS A 69 -2.29 -2.38 26.36
C LYS A 69 -1.99 -3.82 25.94
N ILE A 70 -1.47 -4.03 24.73
CA ILE A 70 -1.06 -5.38 24.26
C ILE A 70 0.34 -5.79 24.74
N GLY A 71 1.09 -4.88 25.39
CA GLY A 71 2.44 -5.15 25.89
C GLY A 71 3.54 -5.05 24.82
N TYR A 72 3.26 -4.46 23.65
CA TYR A 72 4.22 -4.32 22.54
C TYR A 72 4.85 -2.92 22.47
N PHE A 73 4.66 -2.09 23.49
CA PHE A 73 5.39 -0.83 23.64
C PHE A 73 6.83 -1.08 24.08
N GLY A 74 7.64 -1.63 23.17
CA GLY A 74 9.02 -2.01 23.39
C GLY A 74 10.01 -0.88 23.15
N LYS A 75 11.26 -1.12 23.56
CA LYS A 75 12.43 -0.33 23.14
C LYS A 75 13.14 -1.10 22.04
N HIS A 76 13.56 -0.42 20.98
CA HIS A 76 14.46 -1.02 20.01
C HIS A 76 15.88 -0.48 20.22
N GLY A 77 16.88 -1.30 19.87
CA GLY A 77 18.25 -0.84 19.69
C GLY A 77 18.49 -0.39 18.24
N GLU A 78 19.69 0.10 17.96
CA GLU A 78 20.16 0.27 16.59
C GLU A 78 20.39 -1.11 15.97
N LEU A 79 19.85 -1.31 14.76
CA LEU A 79 20.06 -2.53 13.98
C LEU A 79 20.88 -2.19 12.74
N ASN A 80 22.02 -2.86 12.57
CA ASN A 80 22.77 -2.79 11.33
C ASN A 80 22.26 -3.86 10.36
N ILE A 81 21.51 -3.45 9.35
CA ILE A 81 20.84 -4.35 8.40
C ILE A 81 21.64 -4.42 7.10
N LEU A 82 22.14 -5.61 6.77
CA LEU A 82 22.85 -5.87 5.51
C LEU A 82 21.88 -5.99 4.32
N ALA A 83 20.74 -6.64 4.53
CA ALA A 83 19.74 -6.89 3.49
C ALA A 83 18.35 -7.11 4.12
N TYR A 84 17.30 -6.82 3.36
CA TYR A 84 15.91 -7.11 3.69
C TYR A 84 15.32 -7.99 2.59
N LEU A 85 14.69 -9.10 2.98
CA LEU A 85 14.01 -10.03 2.08
C LEU A 85 12.57 -10.21 2.56
N GLU A 86 11.64 -10.09 1.62
CA GLU A 86 10.23 -10.28 1.89
C GLU A 86 9.65 -11.26 0.88
N THR A 87 8.91 -12.24 1.41
CA THR A 87 8.09 -13.14 0.59
C THR A 87 6.65 -12.67 0.68
N HIS A 88 6.03 -12.43 -0.47
CA HIS A 88 4.65 -11.99 -0.54
C HIS A 88 3.94 -12.73 -1.67
N ILE A 89 2.62 -12.88 -1.55
CA ILE A 89 1.79 -13.32 -2.67
C ILE A 89 1.73 -12.21 -3.73
N GLU A 90 1.48 -12.56 -5.00
CA GLU A 90 1.52 -11.59 -6.09
C GLU A 90 0.51 -10.44 -5.92
N ARG A 91 -0.67 -10.71 -5.34
CA ARG A 91 -1.86 -9.83 -5.36
C ARG A 91 -2.32 -9.43 -6.77
N GLY A 92 -1.79 -10.09 -7.80
CA GLY A 92 -2.13 -9.94 -9.22
C GLY A 92 -2.30 -11.29 -9.91
N PRO A 93 -2.65 -11.29 -11.21
CA PRO A 93 -2.95 -12.52 -11.94
C PRO A 93 -1.81 -13.02 -12.85
N ILE A 94 -0.64 -12.36 -12.87
CA ILE A 94 0.43 -12.62 -13.85
C ILE A 94 1.04 -13.99 -13.63
N LEU A 95 1.49 -14.32 -12.42
CA LEU A 95 2.14 -15.61 -12.12
C LEU A 95 1.18 -16.77 -12.34
N GLU A 96 -0.10 -16.61 -11.99
CA GLU A 96 -1.13 -17.62 -12.24
C GLU A 96 -1.37 -17.81 -13.75
N ASN A 97 -1.60 -16.72 -14.49
CA ASN A 97 -1.87 -16.78 -15.93
C ASN A 97 -0.67 -17.32 -16.73
N GLU A 98 0.54 -16.96 -16.34
CA GLU A 98 1.77 -17.41 -16.98
C GLU A 98 2.27 -18.76 -16.46
N LYS A 99 1.61 -19.33 -15.44
CA LYS A 99 1.97 -20.59 -14.77
C LYS A 99 3.40 -20.58 -14.23
N ILE A 100 3.82 -19.44 -13.69
CA ILE A 100 5.14 -19.23 -13.09
C ILE A 100 4.99 -19.36 -11.57
N PRO A 101 5.76 -20.23 -10.89
CA PRO A 101 5.59 -20.44 -9.45
C PRO A 101 6.25 -19.35 -8.59
N ILE A 102 7.28 -18.68 -9.09
CA ILE A 102 8.08 -17.70 -8.34
C ILE A 102 8.38 -16.50 -9.22
N GLY A 103 7.96 -15.32 -8.78
CA GLY A 103 8.35 -14.04 -9.37
C GLY A 103 9.50 -13.40 -8.60
N VAL A 104 10.53 -12.93 -9.32
CA VAL A 104 11.59 -12.10 -8.74
C VAL A 104 11.20 -10.63 -8.93
N VAL A 105 10.81 -9.97 -7.84
CA VAL A 105 10.38 -8.56 -7.87
C VAL A 105 11.59 -7.66 -8.09
N SER A 106 11.54 -6.83 -9.13
CA SER A 106 12.60 -5.87 -9.46
C SER A 106 12.39 -4.48 -8.84
N GLY A 107 11.16 -4.18 -8.40
CA GLY A 107 10.77 -2.93 -7.76
C GLY A 107 9.26 -2.81 -7.60
N ALA A 108 8.83 -1.66 -7.08
CA ALA A 108 7.42 -1.28 -6.97
C ALA A 108 7.10 -0.12 -7.90
N GLN A 109 5.87 -0.06 -8.42
CA GLN A 109 5.40 1.08 -9.21
C GLN A 109 5.15 2.28 -8.30
N GLY A 110 5.47 3.48 -8.78
CA GLY A 110 5.04 4.71 -8.13
C GLY A 110 3.53 4.89 -8.27
N GLN A 111 2.87 5.38 -7.23
CA GLN A 111 1.44 5.64 -7.20
C GLN A 111 1.16 7.14 -7.06
N ILE A 112 0.20 7.64 -7.81
CA ILE A 112 -0.38 8.97 -7.62
C ILE A 112 -1.89 8.79 -7.51
N ALA A 113 -2.45 9.26 -6.40
CA ALA A 113 -3.89 9.38 -6.22
C ALA A 113 -4.28 10.86 -6.33
N MET A 114 -5.38 11.16 -7.02
CA MET A 114 -5.87 12.52 -7.21
C MET A 114 -7.37 12.56 -6.99
N ASP A 115 -7.83 13.57 -6.26
CA ASP A 115 -9.24 13.95 -6.22
C ASP A 115 -9.51 14.98 -7.32
N VAL A 116 -10.50 14.70 -8.16
CA VAL A 116 -10.87 15.57 -9.29
C VAL A 116 -12.34 15.94 -9.18
N GLU A 117 -12.61 17.24 -9.05
CA GLU A 117 -13.96 17.80 -9.06
C GLU A 117 -14.27 18.44 -10.41
N ILE A 118 -15.39 18.05 -11.02
CA ILE A 118 -15.86 18.61 -12.30
C ILE A 118 -17.19 19.32 -12.06
N PHE A 119 -17.21 20.61 -12.35
CA PHE A 119 -18.40 21.46 -12.18
C PHE A 119 -19.13 21.65 -13.52
N GLY A 120 -20.42 21.35 -13.50
CA GLY A 120 -21.34 21.58 -14.62
C GLY A 120 -22.40 22.62 -14.29
N GLU A 121 -23.50 22.60 -15.04
CA GLU A 121 -24.67 23.44 -14.78
C GLU A 121 -25.92 22.56 -14.71
N ALA A 122 -26.60 22.58 -13.55
CA ALA A 122 -27.81 21.80 -13.34
C ALA A 122 -28.95 22.36 -14.19
N GLY A 123 -29.61 21.48 -14.94
CA GLY A 123 -30.68 21.85 -15.85
C GLY A 123 -31.73 20.75 -15.96
N HIS A 124 -32.98 21.12 -16.25
CA HIS A 124 -34.06 20.15 -16.39
C HIS A 124 -33.78 19.19 -17.57
N SER A 125 -33.84 17.89 -17.30
CA SER A 125 -33.39 16.83 -18.21
C SER A 125 -34.12 16.79 -19.54
N GLY A 126 -35.37 17.26 -19.61
CA GLY A 126 -36.17 17.27 -20.84
C GLY A 126 -36.21 18.59 -21.61
N THR A 127 -35.78 19.72 -21.02
CA THR A 127 -36.05 21.06 -21.59
C THR A 127 -34.80 21.86 -21.90
N VAL A 128 -33.65 21.53 -21.31
CA VAL A 128 -32.37 22.15 -21.69
C VAL A 128 -31.88 21.53 -22.99
N PRO A 129 -31.80 22.29 -24.10
CA PRO A 129 -31.33 21.76 -25.38
C PRO A 129 -29.84 21.43 -25.32
N MET A 130 -29.41 20.45 -26.11
CA MET A 130 -28.04 19.91 -26.07
C MET A 130 -26.95 20.99 -26.18
N ARG A 131 -27.12 21.97 -27.06
CA ARG A 131 -26.16 23.08 -27.27
C ARG A 131 -25.94 24.00 -26.06
N LEU A 132 -26.79 23.90 -25.03
CA LEU A 132 -26.70 24.71 -23.80
C LEU A 132 -26.29 23.89 -22.57
N ARG A 133 -26.08 22.58 -22.73
CA ARG A 133 -25.74 21.72 -21.59
C ARG A 133 -24.29 21.88 -21.19
N LYS A 134 -24.05 21.81 -19.89
CA LYS A 134 -22.73 21.66 -19.26
C LYS A 134 -22.80 20.47 -18.31
N ASP A 135 -22.72 19.28 -18.88
CA ASP A 135 -22.97 18.03 -18.18
C ASP A 135 -21.68 17.52 -17.52
N ALA A 136 -21.60 17.63 -16.19
CA ALA A 136 -20.42 17.27 -15.43
C ALA A 136 -20.06 15.77 -15.56
N LEU A 137 -21.08 14.90 -15.59
CA LEU A 137 -20.86 13.46 -15.68
C LEU A 137 -20.34 13.06 -17.07
N VAL A 138 -20.85 13.69 -18.13
CA VAL A 138 -20.34 13.46 -19.49
C VAL A 138 -18.87 13.88 -19.59
N CYS A 139 -18.52 15.06 -19.06
CA CYS A 139 -17.14 15.52 -19.02
C CYS A 139 -16.24 14.57 -18.21
N ALA A 140 -16.72 14.05 -17.07
CA ALA A 140 -15.99 13.06 -16.29
C ALA A 140 -15.70 11.78 -17.08
N ILE A 141 -16.69 11.27 -17.82
CA ILE A 141 -16.52 10.09 -18.69
C ILE A 141 -15.44 10.34 -19.75
N ASP A 142 -15.45 11.52 -20.39
CA ASP A 142 -14.46 11.86 -21.41
C ASP A 142 -13.03 11.93 -20.84
N VAL A 143 -12.87 12.52 -19.65
CA VAL A 143 -11.57 12.56 -18.94
C VAL A 143 -11.11 11.16 -18.59
N ILE A 144 -11.98 10.33 -18.00
CA ILE A 144 -11.67 8.95 -17.61
C ILE A 144 -11.21 8.14 -18.83
N ASN A 145 -11.94 8.25 -19.95
CA ASN A 145 -11.58 7.55 -21.19
C ASN A 145 -10.24 8.03 -21.74
N SER A 146 -9.98 9.34 -21.72
CA SER A 146 -8.72 9.92 -22.20
C SER A 146 -7.53 9.41 -21.38
N CYS A 147 -7.63 9.45 -20.04
CA CYS A 147 -6.61 8.93 -19.14
C CYS A 147 -6.36 7.43 -19.34
N ARG A 148 -7.43 6.64 -19.46
CA ARG A 148 -7.34 5.20 -19.73
C ARG A 148 -6.62 4.92 -21.04
N SER A 149 -6.97 5.64 -22.12
CA SER A 149 -6.34 5.46 -23.43
C SER A 149 -4.84 5.76 -23.38
N LEU A 150 -4.43 6.84 -22.70
CA LEU A 150 -3.01 7.17 -22.53
C LEU A 150 -2.23 6.04 -21.84
N VAL A 151 -2.76 5.49 -20.74
CA VAL A 151 -2.09 4.41 -20.00
C VAL A 151 -2.01 3.12 -20.84
N VAL A 152 -3.06 2.82 -21.63
CA VAL A 152 -3.05 1.68 -22.55
C VAL A 152 -2.02 1.87 -23.67
N GLU A 153 -1.92 3.08 -24.24
CA GLU A 153 -0.96 3.41 -25.30
C GLU A 153 0.50 3.35 -24.81
N GLU A 154 0.77 3.84 -23.60
CA GLU A 154 2.11 3.76 -23.00
C GLU A 154 2.50 2.31 -22.63
N GLY A 155 1.51 1.47 -22.32
CA GLY A 155 1.69 0.05 -22.00
C GLY A 155 2.46 -0.20 -20.69
N LYS A 156 2.64 0.82 -19.85
CA LYS A 156 3.44 0.77 -18.62
C LYS A 156 2.73 1.47 -17.47
N GLY A 157 1.59 0.94 -17.03
CA GLY A 157 0.88 1.48 -15.88
C GLY A 157 -0.45 0.82 -15.63
N VAL A 158 -1.07 1.23 -14.53
CA VAL A 158 -2.44 0.85 -14.15
C VAL A 158 -3.19 2.13 -13.88
N PHE A 159 -4.42 2.22 -14.39
CA PHE A 159 -5.32 3.34 -14.15
C PHE A 159 -6.65 2.81 -13.61
N THR A 160 -7.07 3.36 -12.47
CA THR A 160 -8.33 3.03 -11.80
C THR A 160 -9.05 4.30 -11.37
N VAL A 161 -10.36 4.20 -11.17
CA VAL A 161 -11.22 5.30 -10.70
C VAL A 161 -12.16 4.71 -9.65
N GLY A 162 -12.28 5.37 -8.50
CA GLY A 162 -13.17 4.94 -7.41
C GLY A 162 -12.70 3.71 -6.65
N ALA A 163 -11.38 3.50 -6.59
CA ALA A 163 -10.74 2.47 -5.76
C ALA A 163 -10.61 2.95 -4.31
#